data_AF-A0A762RTA6-F1
#
_entry.id   AF-A0A762RTA6-F1
#
_cell.length_a   1.000
_cell.length_b   1.000
_cell.length_c   1.000
_cell.angle_alpha   90.00
_cell.angle_beta   90.00
_cell.angle_gamma   90.00
#
_symmetry.space_group_name_H-M   'P 1'
#
loop_
_entity.id
_entity.type
_entity.pdbx_description
1 polymer ?
#
loop_
_entity_poly.entity_id
_entity_poly.type
_entity_poly.pdbx_seq_one_letter_code
_entity_poly.pdbx_strand_id
1 'polypeptide(L)'
;MWFLLANVLTLAIYGIDKTAARKTWRRVPESTLLVFGVVGGWPGAIVGQQLFRHKTQKQPFKTYFIVSVIVSILVTVAIYRLYPFLSY
;
A
#
# COMPACT_ATOMS: atom_id res chain seq x y z
N MET A 1 14.42 -9.05 2.74
CA MET A 1 14.67 -8.48 1.39
C MET A 1 13.38 -8.06 0.68
N TRP A 2 12.43 -8.98 0.45
CA TRP A 2 11.18 -8.73 -0.30
C TRP A 2 10.33 -7.55 0.20
N PHE A 3 10.10 -7.46 1.51
CA PHE A 3 9.32 -6.36 2.10
C PHE A 3 9.95 -4.99 1.83
N LEU A 4 11.28 -4.84 1.88
CA LEU A 4 11.94 -3.56 1.62
C LEU A 4 11.72 -3.11 0.17
N LEU A 5 11.84 -4.02 -0.79
CA LEU A 5 11.61 -3.73 -2.21
C LEU A 5 10.15 -3.32 -2.47
N ALA A 6 9.18 -4.03 -1.88
CA ALA A 6 7.77 -3.69 -1.99
C ALA A 6 7.47 -2.30 -1.42
N ASN A 7 8.09 -1.94 -0.29
CA ASN A 7 7.93 -0.63 0.33
C ASN A 7 8.53 0.51 -0.52
N VAL A 8 9.75 0.32 -1.05
CA VAL A 8 10.40 1.30 -1.92
C VAL A 8 9.62 1.49 -3.22
N LEU A 9 9.17 0.40 -3.84
CA LEU A 9 8.35 0.45 -5.06
C LEU A 9 7.04 1.18 -4.81
N THR A 10 6.37 0.89 -3.70
CA THR A 10 5.12 1.58 -3.33
C THR A 10 5.35 3.08 -3.13
N LEU A 11 6.44 3.46 -2.44
CA LEU A 11 6.79 4.86 -2.26
C LEU A 11 7.08 5.57 -3.60
N ALA A 12 7.77 4.91 -4.53
CA ALA A 12 8.03 5.45 -5.86
C ALA A 12 6.72 5.67 -6.64
N ILE A 13 5.78 4.72 -6.60
CA ILE A 13 4.48 4.83 -7.26
C ILE A 13 3.68 6.03 -6.73
N TYR A 14 3.68 6.27 -5.41
CA TYR A 14 3.04 7.45 -4.81
C TYR A 14 3.70 8.77 -5.27
N GLY A 15 5.03 8.78 -5.44
CA GLY A 15 5.75 9.93 -5.98
C GLY A 15 5.45 10.21 -7.45
N ILE A 16 5.34 9.14 -8.26
CA ILE A 16 4.93 9.23 -9.66
C ILE A 16 3.50 9.76 -9.76
N ASP A 17 2.56 9.28 -8.93
CA ASP A 17 1.18 9.77 -8.94
C ASP A 17 1.10 11.28 -8.58
N LYS A 18 1.89 11.75 -7.61
CA LYS A 18 2.00 13.20 -7.31
C LYS A 18 2.54 13.98 -8.51
N THR A 19 3.56 13.45 -9.18
CA THR A 19 4.17 14.12 -10.33
C THR A 19 3.20 14.17 -11.51
N ALA A 20 2.48 13.07 -11.76
CA ALA A 20 1.43 13.00 -12.77
C ALA A 20 0.29 13.98 -12.47
N ALA A 21 -0.08 14.13 -11.19
CA ALA A 21 -1.06 15.12 -10.75
C ALA A 21 -0.64 16.57 -11.03
N ARG A 22 0.66 16.88 -10.92
CA ARG A 22 1.21 18.23 -11.20
C ARG A 22 1.36 18.50 -12.70
N LYS A 23 1.68 17.49 -13.50
CA LYS A 23 1.90 17.62 -14.95
C LYS A 23 0.64 17.36 -15.80
N THR A 24 -0.53 17.17 -15.16
CA THR A 24 -1.78 16.76 -15.84
C THR A 24 -1.60 15.50 -16.69
N TRP A 25 -0.74 14.59 -16.24
CA TRP A 25 -0.56 13.29 -16.86
C TRP A 25 -1.61 12.31 -16.35
N ARG A 26 -1.70 11.15 -17.02
CA ARG A 26 -2.56 10.05 -16.59
C ARG A 26 -2.16 9.62 -15.18
N ARG A 27 -3.09 9.73 -14.24
CA ARG A 27 -2.90 9.38 -12.82
C ARG A 27 -2.84 7.87 -12.63
N VAL A 28 -2.22 7.43 -11.55
CA VAL A 28 -2.21 6.01 -11.18
C VAL A 28 -3.61 5.59 -10.72
N PRO A 29 -4.15 4.47 -11.19
CA PRO A 29 -5.44 3.97 -10.71
C PRO A 29 -5.41 3.73 -9.20
N GLU A 30 -6.48 4.09 -8.51
CA GLU A 30 -6.59 3.88 -7.06
C GLU A 30 -6.49 2.40 -6.67
N SER A 31 -7.02 1.52 -7.52
CA SER A 31 -6.91 0.07 -7.37
C SER A 31 -5.47 -0.41 -7.30
N THR A 32 -4.57 0.12 -8.13
CA THR A 32 -3.14 -0.23 -8.12
C THR A 32 -2.50 0.13 -6.78
N LEU A 33 -2.77 1.34 -6.27
CA LEU A 33 -2.24 1.79 -4.97
C LEU A 33 -2.73 0.89 -3.82
N LEU A 34 -3.99 0.46 -3.87
CA LEU A 34 -4.58 -0.45 -2.87
C LEU A 34 -3.97 -1.86 -2.92
N VAL A 35 -3.74 -2.39 -4.13
CA VAL A 35 -3.10 -3.71 -4.30
C VAL A 35 -1.69 -3.72 -3.70
N PHE A 36 -0.90 -2.67 -3.92
CA PHE A 36 0.42 -2.56 -3.29
C PHE A 36 0.36 -2.49 -1.76
N GLY A 37 -0.70 -1.88 -1.20
CA GLY A 37 -0.99 -1.94 0.23
C GLY A 37 -1.18 -3.36 0.75
N VAL A 38 -2.03 -4.16 0.07
CA VAL A 38 -2.33 -5.56 0.46
C VAL A 38 -1.08 -6.46 0.38
N VAL A 39 -0.24 -6.28 -0.65
CA VAL A 39 0.96 -7.10 -0.90
C VAL A 39 2.08 -6.84 0.12
N GLY A 40 1.91 -5.87 1.04
CA GLY A 40 2.87 -5.57 2.10
C GLY A 40 3.64 -4.27 1.91
N GLY A 41 3.26 -3.46 0.92
CA GLY A 41 3.79 -2.11 0.68
C GLY A 41 3.12 -1.02 1.52
N TRP A 42 2.20 -1.38 2.43
CA TRP A 42 1.45 -0.42 3.24
C TRP A 42 2.32 0.56 4.06
N PRO A 43 3.49 0.20 4.63
CA PRO A 43 4.33 1.19 5.31
C PRO A 43 4.87 2.25 4.33
N GLY A 44 5.34 1.83 3.16
CA GLY A 44 5.80 2.70 2.08
C GLY A 44 4.69 3.57 1.50
N ALA A 45 3.46 3.06 1.47
CA ALA A 45 2.27 3.84 1.12
C ALA A 45 1.98 4.93 2.17
N ILE A 46 2.06 4.63 3.46
CA ILE A 46 1.88 5.63 4.54
C ILE A 46 2.94 6.73 4.42
N VAL A 47 4.21 6.35 4.29
CA VAL A 47 5.32 7.31 4.13
C VAL A 47 5.13 8.13 2.85
N GLY A 48 4.76 7.49 1.75
CA GLY A 48 4.42 8.17 0.49
C GLY A 48 3.29 9.18 0.67
N GLN A 49 2.18 8.80 1.28
CA GLN A 49 1.04 9.70 1.55
C GLN A 49 1.46 10.94 2.35
N GLN A 50 2.27 10.75 3.41
CA GLN A 50 2.75 11.83 4.27
C GLN A 50 3.76 12.73 3.55
N LEU A 51 4.79 12.15 2.93
CA LEU A 51 5.85 12.87 2.23
C LEU A 51 5.30 13.68 1.05
N PHE A 52 4.38 13.07 0.31
CA PHE A 52 3.79 13.69 -0.86
C PHE A 52 2.59 14.58 -0.53
N ARG A 53 2.06 14.51 0.70
CA ARG A 53 0.80 15.14 1.13
C ARG A 53 -0.32 14.86 0.12
N HIS A 54 -0.31 13.67 -0.46
CA HIS A 54 -1.19 13.29 -1.56
C HIS A 54 -2.20 12.26 -1.07
N LYS A 55 -3.50 12.51 -1.31
CA LYS A 55 -4.63 11.62 -0.96
C LYS A 55 -4.60 11.11 0.50
N THR A 56 -4.31 11.98 1.47
CA THR A 56 -4.38 11.69 2.92
C THR A 56 -5.79 11.77 3.50
N GLN A 57 -6.68 12.54 2.89
CA GLN A 57 -8.06 12.77 3.38
C GLN A 57 -9.15 12.53 2.32
N LYS A 58 -8.79 12.20 1.07
CA LYS A 58 -9.80 11.93 0.04
C LYS A 58 -10.53 10.62 0.37
N GLN A 59 -11.81 10.71 0.72
CA GLN A 59 -12.72 9.58 0.66
C GLN A 59 -13.19 9.37 -0.79
N PRO A 60 -13.41 8.13 -1.23
CA PRO A 60 -13.40 6.88 -0.45
C PRO A 60 -12.01 6.21 -0.32
N PHE A 61 -10.95 6.76 -0.93
CA PHE A 61 -9.63 6.14 -0.99
C PHE A 61 -9.02 5.79 0.38
N LYS A 62 -9.11 6.70 1.36
CA LYS A 62 -8.59 6.45 2.73
C LYS A 62 -9.24 5.23 3.37
N THR A 63 -10.54 5.02 3.16
CA THR A 63 -11.28 3.89 3.71
C THR A 63 -10.78 2.59 3.11
N TYR A 64 -10.69 2.52 1.77
CA TYR A 64 -10.14 1.33 1.10
C TYR A 64 -8.68 1.07 1.47
N PHE A 65 -7.89 2.12 1.67
CA PHE A 65 -6.50 1.97 2.12
C PHE A 65 -6.44 1.30 3.50
N ILE A 66 -7.21 1.79 4.48
CA ILE A 66 -7.26 1.18 5.82
C ILE A 66 -7.72 -0.28 5.74
N VAL A 67 -8.75 -0.57 4.94
CA VAL A 67 -9.21 -1.95 4.70
C VAL A 67 -8.07 -2.81 4.14
N SER A 68 -7.30 -2.31 3.17
CA SER A 68 -6.16 -3.03 2.60
C SER A 68 -5.08 -3.38 3.62
N VAL A 69 -4.80 -2.46 4.57
CA VAL A 69 -3.84 -2.68 5.65
C VAL A 69 -4.35 -3.74 6.63
N ILE A 70 -5.63 -3.65 7.03
CA ILE A 70 -6.26 -4.62 7.93
C ILE A 70 -6.20 -6.02 7.31
N VAL A 71 -6.57 -6.15 6.04
CA VAL A 71 -6.51 -7.43 5.31
C VAL A 71 -5.08 -7.99 5.28
N SER A 72 -4.08 -7.16 4.98
CA SER A 72 -2.68 -7.59 4.95
C SER A 72 -2.19 -8.10 6.32
N ILE A 73 -2.58 -7.44 7.41
CA ILE A 73 -2.26 -7.86 8.78
C ILE A 73 -2.96 -9.18 9.11
N LEU A 74 -4.27 -9.30 8.83
CA LEU A 74 -5.04 -10.52 9.10
C LEU A 74 -4.47 -11.73 8.37
N VAL A 75 -4.11 -11.57 7.09
CA VAL A 75 -3.47 -12.64 6.30
C VAL A 75 -2.13 -13.03 6.91
N THR A 76 -1.30 -12.06 7.28
CA THR A 76 0.01 -12.32 7.90
C THR A 76 -0.13 -13.07 9.22
N VAL A 77 -1.07 -12.67 10.07
CA VAL A 77 -1.36 -13.32 11.36
C VAL A 77 -1.91 -14.74 11.14
N ALA A 78 -2.82 -14.93 10.20
CA ALA A 78 -3.38 -16.23 9.87
C ALA A 78 -2.28 -17.20 9.39
N ILE A 79 -1.39 -16.75 8.51
CA ILE A 79 -0.24 -17.54 8.06
C ILE A 79 0.63 -17.93 9.26
N TYR A 80 0.98 -16.98 10.14
CA TYR A 80 1.82 -17.27 11.31
C TYR A 80 1.17 -18.26 12.28
N ARG A 81 -0.16 -18.22 12.43
CA ARG A 81 -0.93 -19.14 13.29
C ARG A 81 -1.09 -20.53 12.68
N LEU A 82 -1.22 -20.63 11.36
CA LEU A 82 -1.43 -21.89 10.64
C LEU A 82 -0.12 -22.60 10.29
N TYR A 83 0.99 -21.86 10.16
CA TYR A 83 2.32 -22.41 9.90
C TYR A 83 2.71 -23.55 10.87
N PRO A 84 2.56 -23.41 12.21
CA PRO A 84 2.88 -24.48 13.15
C PRO A 84 1.93 -25.69 13.04
N PHE A 85 0.73 -25.56 12.48
CA PHE A 85 -0.20 -26.69 12.30
C PHE A 85 0.06 -27.49 11.03
N LEU A 86 0.63 -26.87 10.00
CA LEU A 86 0.93 -27.48 8.69
C LEU A 86 2.31 -28.17 8.64
N SER A 87 3.13 -27.99 9.67
CA SER A 87 4.51 -28.49 9.74
C SER A 87 4.68 -29.75 10.61
N TYR A 88 3.57 -30.38 11.01
CA TYR A 88 3.49 -31.71 11.60
C TYR A 88 2.87 -32.70 10.61
#